data_AF-A0A1J9QRN2-F1
#
_entry.id   AF-A0A1J9QRN2-F1
#
_cell.length_a   1.000
_cell.length_b   1.000
_cell.length_c   1.000
_cell.angle_alpha   90.00
_cell.angle_beta   90.00
_cell.angle_gamma   90.00
#
_symmetry.space_group_name_H-M   'P 1'
#
loop_
_entity.id
_entity.type
_entity.pdbx_description
1 polymer ?
#
loop_
_entity_poly.entity_id
_entity_poly.type
_entity_poly.pdbx_seq_one_letter_code
_entity_poly.pdbx_strand_id
1 'polypeptide(L)'
;MQPGDNISLAQFHDWYNNEHGPTRLRLPFIKNGFRFRATDMVNGSASASLPVSPEWLAIYDVTDMAEMKREPYLSLRRDDVKSQREKETMAKITIDRRLYDFVESREKDGYVPLDTLTEADTEVEGKKRILVAIIQTLHPEKDEEFNRWYREEHLPLLSKVPGWLRTRRFVTSAVEPKATREYLSLHEYVSHDGPSGPEFESLNATPWREKVMADVVKDRSRRVYEHYYTFGAAPRDLAHLSSETQTGATVSFTSPDGLTKTLPTSSSSSSHSTHPPLPAIESYITTPDGVTLPYRLEGSTNPNAPLILLSNSILTHYKIWDDFIITFLSSPENCQYRILRYLTRGRSRNCGQQPITLDLLAADVITILDTLRIPKAAALIGVSLGGVTVLNTALKYPERTVTFIACDTNAKSPDGNREVWGQRIAMAESEGEVAADTGEAIIGSQLAEATVRRWFVPEGNDHVDQLERERRMRRVNEMVRGNSMEGFKKGVEALFQYDLREEMGSYTGGKGAFLVGDRDGVLPKTMREMVEMMGKEVGREGEEGSAAEFLVVEGAGHLPMVERPERFEELVSEFLRRC
;
A
#
# COMPACT_ATOMS: atom_id res chain seq x y z
N MET A 1 -4.26 -21.22 13.02
CA MET A 1 -3.07 -21.62 12.24
C MET A 1 -1.88 -21.72 13.18
N GLN A 2 -1.05 -22.73 13.00
CA GLN A 2 0.18 -22.91 13.78
C GLN A 2 1.33 -23.26 12.83
N PRO A 3 2.37 -22.41 12.70
CA PRO A 3 3.58 -22.81 12.02
C PRO A 3 4.29 -23.92 12.80
N GLY A 4 4.82 -24.92 12.10
CA GLY A 4 5.67 -25.95 12.69
C GLY A 4 7.11 -25.45 12.90
N ASP A 5 7.92 -26.23 13.61
CA ASP A 5 9.30 -25.85 13.97
C ASP A 5 10.26 -25.79 12.75
N ASN A 6 9.82 -26.28 11.58
CA ASN A 6 10.60 -26.36 10.35
C ASN A 6 10.35 -25.19 9.37
N ILE A 7 9.66 -24.14 9.80
CA ILE A 7 9.51 -22.88 9.07
C ILE A 7 9.74 -21.70 10.02
N SER A 8 10.51 -20.70 9.60
CA SER A 8 10.67 -19.50 10.42
C SER A 8 9.39 -18.67 10.47
N LEU A 9 9.21 -17.88 11.54
CA LEU A 9 8.10 -16.94 11.61
C LEU A 9 8.16 -15.90 10.48
N ALA A 10 9.36 -15.45 10.10
CA ALA A 10 9.55 -14.54 8.98
C ALA A 10 9.07 -15.15 7.65
N GLN A 11 9.41 -16.41 7.37
CA GLN A 11 8.93 -17.13 6.17
C GLN A 11 7.41 -17.30 6.18
N PHE A 12 6.84 -17.66 7.33
CA PHE A 12 5.39 -17.78 7.49
C PHE A 12 4.67 -16.44 7.28
N HIS A 13 5.21 -15.35 7.82
CA HIS A 13 4.61 -14.02 7.71
C HIS A 13 4.79 -13.40 6.33
N ASP A 14 5.94 -13.53 5.68
CA ASP A 14 6.13 -13.09 4.29
C ASP A 14 5.15 -13.80 3.35
N TRP A 15 5.05 -15.12 3.44
CA TRP A 15 4.06 -15.88 2.69
C TRP A 15 2.64 -15.38 2.94
N TYR A 16 2.24 -15.22 4.22
CA TYR A 16 0.87 -14.84 4.53
C TYR A 16 0.55 -13.40 4.08
N ASN A 17 1.43 -12.46 4.42
CA ASN A 17 1.18 -11.03 4.28
C ASN A 17 1.44 -10.53 2.87
N ASN A 18 2.36 -11.14 2.12
CA ASN A 18 2.76 -10.68 0.79
C ASN A 18 2.28 -11.57 -0.37
N GLU A 19 1.72 -12.75 -0.11
CA GLU A 19 1.12 -13.59 -1.15
C GLU A 19 -0.26 -14.12 -0.77
N HIS A 20 -0.37 -14.88 0.31
CA HIS A 20 -1.59 -15.63 0.61
C HIS A 20 -2.77 -14.67 0.78
N GLY A 21 -2.71 -13.77 1.77
CA GLY A 21 -3.73 -12.79 2.07
C GLY A 21 -4.06 -11.90 0.86
N PRO A 22 -3.08 -11.18 0.27
CA PRO A 22 -3.32 -10.33 -0.90
C PRO A 22 -4.01 -11.05 -2.06
N THR A 23 -3.63 -12.29 -2.36
CA THR A 23 -4.27 -13.08 -3.43
C THR A 23 -5.76 -13.33 -3.15
N ARG A 24 -6.16 -13.53 -1.89
CA ARG A 24 -7.57 -13.67 -1.52
C ARG A 24 -8.30 -12.32 -1.59
N LEU A 25 -7.66 -11.24 -1.15
CA LEU A 25 -8.26 -9.88 -1.15
C LEU A 25 -8.43 -9.28 -2.55
N ARG A 26 -7.82 -9.88 -3.57
CA ARG A 26 -8.09 -9.58 -4.99
C ARG A 26 -9.42 -10.16 -5.48
N LEU A 27 -10.04 -11.08 -4.73
CA LEU A 27 -11.37 -11.58 -5.05
C LEU A 27 -12.43 -10.56 -4.59
N PRO A 28 -13.35 -10.11 -5.46
CA PRO A 28 -14.25 -8.99 -5.17
C PRO A 28 -15.27 -9.27 -4.03
N PHE A 29 -15.46 -10.55 -3.70
CA PHE A 29 -16.34 -11.01 -2.62
C PHE A 29 -15.64 -11.11 -1.26
N ILE A 30 -14.30 -11.00 -1.19
CA ILE A 30 -13.56 -10.95 0.08
C ILE A 30 -13.28 -9.47 0.38
N LYS A 31 -13.90 -8.93 1.43
CA LYS A 31 -13.93 -7.48 1.67
C LYS A 31 -12.75 -6.98 2.49
N ASN A 32 -12.27 -7.77 3.43
CA ASN A 32 -11.19 -7.40 4.32
C ASN A 32 -10.44 -8.66 4.80
N GLY A 33 -9.31 -8.44 5.47
CA GLY A 33 -8.45 -9.49 5.97
C GLY A 33 -7.68 -9.04 7.20
N PHE A 34 -7.89 -9.74 8.31
CA PHE A 34 -7.28 -9.42 9.60
C PHE A 34 -6.49 -10.61 10.11
N ARG A 35 -5.26 -10.38 10.59
CA ARG A 35 -4.47 -11.34 11.34
C ARG A 35 -4.44 -10.95 12.80
N PHE A 36 -4.52 -11.96 13.65
CA PHE A 36 -4.40 -11.82 15.08
C PHE A 36 -3.42 -12.86 15.64
N ARG A 37 -2.80 -12.52 16.78
CA ARG A 37 -1.91 -13.40 17.53
C ARG A 37 -2.55 -13.73 18.88
N ALA A 38 -2.46 -14.97 19.30
CA ALA A 38 -2.98 -15.42 20.59
C ALA A 38 -2.19 -14.77 21.73
N THR A 39 -2.91 -14.31 22.76
CA THR A 39 -2.33 -13.79 24.00
C THR A 39 -2.66 -14.67 25.21
N ASP A 40 -3.52 -15.68 25.03
CA ASP A 40 -3.81 -16.65 26.06
C ASP A 40 -2.66 -17.66 26.25
N MET A 41 -2.21 -17.85 27.50
CA MET A 41 -1.04 -18.64 27.85
C MET A 41 -1.39 -20.06 28.32
N VAL A 42 -0.54 -21.04 28.01
CA VAL A 42 -0.71 -22.43 28.46
C VAL A 42 -0.64 -22.49 30.00
N ASN A 43 -1.66 -23.08 30.65
CA ASN A 43 -1.76 -23.29 32.11
C ASN A 43 -1.92 -22.05 33.03
N GLY A 44 -2.20 -20.84 32.52
CA GLY A 44 -2.53 -19.68 33.38
C GLY A 44 -1.46 -19.27 34.40
N SER A 45 -0.25 -19.86 34.31
CA SER A 45 0.90 -19.57 35.15
C SER A 45 1.72 -18.48 34.48
N ALA A 46 2.16 -17.49 35.25
CA ALA A 46 3.14 -16.48 34.83
C ALA A 46 4.50 -17.08 34.40
N SER A 47 4.70 -18.41 34.50
CA SER A 47 5.88 -19.13 34.02
C SER A 47 5.73 -19.78 32.65
N ALA A 48 4.57 -19.70 32.00
CA ALA A 48 4.39 -20.23 30.64
C ALA A 48 5.06 -19.28 29.63
N SER A 49 5.90 -19.80 28.75
CA SER A 49 6.69 -19.00 27.80
C SER A 49 6.06 -18.86 26.41
N LEU A 50 4.96 -19.58 26.11
CA LEU A 50 4.34 -19.61 24.78
C LEU A 50 2.80 -19.53 24.84
N PRO A 51 2.16 -18.86 23.87
CA PRO A 51 0.70 -18.84 23.73
C PRO A 51 0.09 -20.23 23.47
N VAL A 52 -1.21 -20.37 23.71
CA VAL A 52 -1.99 -21.58 23.40
C VAL A 52 -2.07 -21.78 21.88
N SER A 53 -1.74 -22.99 21.42
CA SER A 53 -1.91 -23.40 20.03
C SER A 53 -3.40 -23.62 19.66
N PRO A 54 -3.84 -23.26 18.45
CA PRO A 54 -3.10 -22.50 17.44
C PRO A 54 -2.92 -21.02 17.83
N GLU A 55 -1.70 -20.50 17.63
CA GLU A 55 -1.30 -19.14 17.99
C GLU A 55 -1.86 -18.08 17.02
N TRP A 56 -1.99 -18.39 15.73
CA TRP A 56 -2.31 -17.39 14.72
C TRP A 56 -3.73 -17.55 14.17
N LEU A 57 -4.47 -16.44 14.11
CA LEU A 57 -5.81 -16.39 13.54
C LEU A 57 -5.82 -15.47 12.32
N ALA A 58 -6.57 -15.84 11.29
CA ALA A 58 -6.93 -14.94 10.21
C ALA A 58 -8.46 -14.96 10.01
N ILE A 59 -9.04 -13.77 9.86
CA ILE A 59 -10.47 -13.57 9.61
C ILE A 59 -10.63 -12.83 8.29
N TYR A 60 -11.57 -13.29 7.48
CA TYR A 60 -11.96 -12.68 6.22
C TYR A 60 -13.47 -12.47 6.23
N ASP A 61 -13.92 -11.24 6.03
CA ASP A 61 -15.34 -10.99 5.78
C ASP A 61 -15.61 -11.25 4.28
N VAL A 62 -16.62 -12.08 4.01
CA VAL A 62 -17.00 -12.49 2.65
C VAL A 62 -18.46 -12.12 2.42
N THR A 63 -18.77 -11.58 1.25
CA THR A 63 -20.12 -11.09 0.91
C THR A 63 -21.18 -12.18 0.89
N ASP A 64 -20.81 -13.39 0.47
CA ASP A 64 -21.68 -14.57 0.39
C ASP A 64 -20.82 -15.83 0.53
N MET A 65 -21.13 -16.69 1.50
CA MET A 65 -20.42 -17.95 1.74
C MET A 65 -20.48 -18.90 0.53
N ALA A 66 -21.47 -18.78 -0.36
CA ALA A 66 -21.55 -19.58 -1.58
C ALA A 66 -20.37 -19.34 -2.54
N GLU A 67 -19.74 -18.16 -2.51
CA GLU A 67 -18.56 -17.83 -3.31
C GLU A 67 -17.36 -18.72 -2.97
N MET A 68 -17.27 -19.20 -1.72
CA MET A 68 -16.22 -20.11 -1.24
C MET A 68 -16.29 -21.50 -1.90
N LYS A 69 -17.32 -21.77 -2.70
CA LYS A 69 -17.51 -22.99 -3.49
C LYS A 69 -17.44 -22.76 -5.01
N ARG A 70 -17.15 -21.55 -5.46
CA ARG A 70 -17.08 -21.21 -6.89
C ARG A 70 -15.63 -21.16 -7.39
N GLU A 71 -15.47 -21.30 -8.71
CA GLU A 71 -14.15 -21.37 -9.37
C GLU A 71 -13.19 -20.21 -9.03
N PRO A 72 -13.61 -18.93 -8.88
CA PRO A 72 -12.68 -17.88 -8.50
C PRO A 72 -11.93 -18.17 -7.19
N TYR A 73 -12.59 -18.76 -6.20
CA TYR A 73 -11.94 -19.18 -4.96
C TYR A 73 -11.29 -20.56 -5.07
N LEU A 74 -11.98 -21.54 -5.69
CA LEU A 74 -11.47 -22.92 -5.79
C LEU A 74 -10.20 -23.00 -6.63
N SER A 75 -10.05 -22.17 -7.66
CA SER A 75 -8.86 -22.08 -8.50
C SER A 75 -7.60 -21.79 -7.69
N LEU A 76 -7.66 -20.89 -6.70
CA LEU A 76 -6.53 -20.57 -5.80
C LEU A 76 -6.01 -21.80 -5.02
N ARG A 77 -6.82 -22.86 -4.94
CA ARG A 77 -6.51 -24.07 -4.19
C ARG A 77 -5.99 -25.20 -5.07
N ARG A 78 -6.02 -25.05 -6.40
CA ARG A 78 -5.57 -26.09 -7.34
C ARG A 78 -4.05 -26.08 -7.47
N ASP A 79 -3.47 -27.24 -7.74
CA ASP A 79 -2.01 -27.40 -7.78
C ASP A 79 -1.36 -26.77 -9.02
N ASP A 80 -2.12 -26.53 -10.09
CA ASP A 80 -1.69 -25.78 -11.28
C ASP A 80 -1.60 -24.27 -11.04
N VAL A 81 -2.26 -23.75 -9.99
CA VAL A 81 -2.33 -22.32 -9.67
C VAL A 81 -1.43 -21.94 -8.50
N LYS A 82 -1.37 -22.78 -7.45
CA LYS A 82 -0.54 -22.49 -6.28
C LYS A 82 0.93 -22.33 -6.65
N SER A 83 1.55 -21.29 -6.12
CA SER A 83 3.01 -21.16 -6.18
C SER A 83 3.71 -22.29 -5.43
N GLN A 84 4.99 -22.51 -5.76
CA GLN A 84 5.83 -23.44 -5.02
C GLN A 84 5.96 -23.03 -3.54
N ARG A 85 6.06 -21.71 -3.25
CA ARG A 85 6.12 -21.17 -1.89
C ARG A 85 4.88 -21.48 -1.07
N GLU A 86 3.68 -21.33 -1.65
CA GLU A 86 2.41 -21.69 -1.00
C GLU A 86 2.37 -23.19 -0.69
N LYS A 87 2.75 -24.05 -1.64
CA LYS A 87 2.76 -25.52 -1.43
C LYS A 87 3.70 -25.93 -0.29
N GLU A 88 4.91 -25.41 -0.30
CA GLU A 88 5.93 -25.72 0.72
C GLU A 88 5.54 -25.17 2.09
N THR A 89 5.00 -23.95 2.15
CA THR A 89 4.58 -23.34 3.41
C THR A 89 3.38 -24.07 4.00
N MET A 90 2.36 -24.36 3.17
CA MET A 90 1.15 -25.10 3.58
C MET A 90 1.49 -26.49 4.14
N ALA A 91 2.54 -27.16 3.63
CA ALA A 91 3.00 -28.45 4.13
C ALA A 91 3.68 -28.38 5.52
N LYS A 92 4.07 -27.19 5.96
CA LYS A 92 4.79 -26.93 7.22
C LYS A 92 3.93 -26.27 8.30
N ILE A 93 2.65 -26.04 8.02
CA ILE A 93 1.74 -25.37 8.95
C ILE A 93 0.47 -26.20 9.17
N THR A 94 -0.08 -26.10 10.39
CA THR A 94 -1.40 -26.65 10.71
C THR A 94 -2.46 -25.56 10.55
N ILE A 95 -3.51 -25.84 9.78
CA ILE A 95 -4.63 -24.92 9.55
C ILE A 95 -5.94 -25.60 9.94
N ASP A 96 -6.65 -24.99 10.88
CA ASP A 96 -8.08 -25.21 11.08
C ASP A 96 -8.82 -24.08 10.34
N ARG A 97 -9.65 -24.43 9.35
CA ARG A 97 -10.44 -23.49 8.55
C ARG A 97 -11.92 -23.74 8.86
N ARG A 98 -12.63 -22.69 9.25
CA ARG A 98 -14.06 -22.72 9.55
C ARG A 98 -14.81 -21.67 8.75
N LEU A 99 -16.02 -22.00 8.30
CA LEU A 99 -16.91 -21.08 7.59
C LEU A 99 -18.14 -20.82 8.45
N TYR A 100 -18.51 -19.55 8.59
CA TYR A 100 -19.58 -19.12 9.47
C TYR A 100 -20.52 -18.13 8.75
N ASP A 101 -21.82 -18.33 8.90
CA ASP A 101 -22.86 -17.40 8.44
C ASP A 101 -23.17 -16.38 9.54
N PHE A 102 -23.36 -15.13 9.14
CA PHE A 102 -23.68 -14.03 10.06
C PHE A 102 -25.05 -14.23 10.72
N VAL A 103 -25.13 -13.97 12.03
CA VAL A 103 -26.37 -14.02 12.82
C VAL A 103 -26.80 -12.62 13.22
N GLU A 104 -25.93 -11.89 13.93
CA GLU A 104 -26.20 -10.52 14.39
C GLU A 104 -24.92 -9.81 14.83
N SER A 105 -25.00 -8.48 14.93
CA SER A 105 -23.95 -7.65 15.51
C SER A 105 -24.55 -6.58 16.42
N ARG A 106 -23.73 -6.13 17.38
CA ARG A 106 -23.98 -4.94 18.17
C ARG A 106 -22.65 -4.21 18.33
N GLU A 107 -22.65 -2.91 18.15
CA GLU A 107 -21.48 -2.06 18.31
C GLU A 107 -21.80 -0.88 19.22
N LYS A 108 -20.76 -0.29 19.81
CA LYS A 108 -20.89 0.96 20.55
C LYS A 108 -21.14 2.12 19.59
N ASP A 109 -21.76 3.19 20.10
CA ASP A 109 -21.85 4.43 19.35
C ASP A 109 -20.45 4.98 19.03
N GLY A 110 -20.25 5.42 17.78
CA GLY A 110 -18.95 5.89 17.30
C GLY A 110 -17.90 4.78 17.15
N TYR A 111 -18.31 3.51 17.00
CA TYR A 111 -17.38 2.44 16.66
C TYR A 111 -16.65 2.73 15.35
N VAL A 112 -15.31 2.62 15.38
CA VAL A 112 -14.45 2.73 14.21
C VAL A 112 -14.01 1.33 13.79
N PRO A 113 -14.34 0.88 12.57
CA PRO A 113 -13.93 -0.43 12.04
C PRO A 113 -12.41 -0.64 12.02
N LEU A 114 -11.98 -1.89 12.20
CA LEU A 114 -10.56 -2.23 12.22
C LEU A 114 -9.85 -2.00 10.88
N ASP A 115 -10.58 -2.11 9.77
CA ASP A 115 -10.08 -1.86 8.42
C ASP A 115 -9.96 -0.37 8.08
N THR A 116 -10.49 0.55 8.88
CA THR A 116 -10.27 2.00 8.70
C THR A 116 -9.13 2.55 9.56
N LEU A 117 -8.60 1.75 10.49
CA LEU A 117 -7.52 2.17 11.38
C LEU A 117 -6.16 1.93 10.73
N THR A 118 -5.23 2.86 10.96
CA THR A 118 -3.80 2.59 10.74
C THR A 118 -3.25 1.64 11.80
N GLU A 119 -2.07 1.10 11.55
CA GLU A 119 -1.36 0.33 12.57
C GLU A 119 -1.06 1.18 13.82
N ALA A 120 -0.75 2.47 13.65
CA ALA A 120 -0.64 3.42 14.76
C ALA A 120 -1.98 3.61 15.51
N ASP A 121 -3.10 3.76 14.82
CA ASP A 121 -4.43 3.96 15.46
C ASP A 121 -4.90 2.70 16.20
N THR A 122 -4.42 1.53 15.81
CA THR A 122 -4.72 0.28 16.53
C THR A 122 -4.00 0.18 17.87
N GLU A 123 -3.02 1.05 18.14
CA GLU A 123 -2.21 1.06 19.35
C GLU A 123 -2.40 2.38 20.14
N VAL A 124 -3.28 2.35 21.14
CA VAL A 124 -3.54 3.51 22.02
C VAL A 124 -2.79 3.31 23.32
N GLU A 125 -1.88 4.23 23.69
CA GLU A 125 -1.03 4.12 24.89
C GLU A 125 -0.23 2.79 24.94
N GLY A 126 0.19 2.26 23.79
CA GLY A 126 0.88 0.97 23.69
C GLY A 126 -0.04 -0.26 23.78
N LYS A 127 -1.38 -0.07 23.73
CA LYS A 127 -2.36 -1.15 23.84
C LYS A 127 -3.07 -1.39 22.51
N LYS A 128 -3.03 -2.64 22.03
CA LYS A 128 -3.73 -3.08 20.81
C LYS A 128 -5.14 -3.55 21.09
N ARG A 129 -6.02 -3.43 20.09
CA ARG A 129 -7.37 -4.01 20.14
C ARG A 129 -7.31 -5.52 20.39
N ILE A 130 -8.14 -5.97 21.32
CA ILE A 130 -8.28 -7.39 21.66
C ILE A 130 -9.55 -7.96 21.04
N LEU A 131 -9.42 -9.18 20.53
CA LEU A 131 -10.50 -10.01 20.03
C LEU A 131 -10.65 -11.23 20.96
N VAL A 132 -11.76 -11.31 21.68
CA VAL A 132 -12.17 -12.51 22.41
C VAL A 132 -13.07 -13.33 21.51
N ALA A 133 -12.57 -14.49 21.08
CA ALA A 133 -13.33 -15.44 20.27
C ALA A 133 -13.88 -16.56 21.17
N ILE A 134 -15.19 -16.79 21.12
CA ILE A 134 -15.86 -17.85 21.87
C ILE A 134 -16.58 -18.74 20.86
N ILE A 135 -16.24 -20.03 20.85
CA ILE A 135 -16.95 -21.04 20.05
C ILE A 135 -17.75 -21.91 21.02
N GLN A 136 -19.04 -22.09 20.72
CA GLN A 136 -19.96 -22.88 21.54
C GLN A 136 -20.70 -23.89 20.67
N THR A 137 -20.62 -25.16 21.04
CA THR A 137 -21.51 -26.20 20.52
C THR A 137 -22.72 -26.27 21.44
N LEU A 138 -23.93 -26.29 20.86
CA LEU A 138 -25.17 -26.38 21.63
C LEU A 138 -25.68 -27.82 21.70
N HIS A 139 -26.49 -28.12 22.72
CA HIS A 139 -27.36 -29.29 22.68
C HIS A 139 -28.39 -29.15 21.54
N PRO A 140 -28.89 -30.26 20.96
CA PRO A 140 -29.91 -30.22 19.91
C PRO A 140 -31.14 -29.38 20.32
N GLU A 141 -31.71 -28.63 19.39
CA GLU A 141 -32.93 -27.82 19.57
C GLU A 141 -32.80 -26.68 20.60
N LYS A 142 -31.58 -26.29 20.99
CA LYS A 142 -31.34 -25.21 21.96
C LYS A 142 -30.99 -23.85 21.34
N ASP A 143 -30.95 -23.74 20.01
CA ASP A 143 -30.63 -22.50 19.28
C ASP A 143 -31.49 -21.31 19.71
N GLU A 144 -32.81 -21.50 19.85
CA GLU A 144 -33.73 -20.42 20.18
C GLU A 144 -33.47 -19.88 21.60
N GLU A 145 -33.34 -20.76 22.59
CA GLU A 145 -33.04 -20.39 23.97
C GLU A 145 -31.68 -19.67 24.07
N PHE A 146 -30.66 -20.18 23.38
CA PHE A 146 -29.34 -19.57 23.34
C PHE A 146 -29.37 -18.15 22.74
N ASN A 147 -30.04 -17.98 21.60
CA ASN A 147 -30.13 -16.68 20.93
C ASN A 147 -30.98 -15.68 21.71
N ARG A 148 -32.04 -16.14 22.39
CA ARG A 148 -32.87 -15.29 23.24
C ARG A 148 -32.07 -14.75 24.42
N TRP A 149 -31.38 -15.63 25.15
CA TRP A 149 -30.48 -15.23 26.24
C TRP A 149 -29.44 -14.20 25.77
N TYR A 150 -28.86 -14.46 24.59
CA TYR A 150 -27.82 -13.59 24.06
C TYR A 150 -28.32 -12.17 23.77
N ARG A 151 -29.52 -12.04 23.20
CA ARG A 151 -30.13 -10.74 22.84
C ARG A 151 -30.69 -9.99 24.03
N GLU A 152 -31.38 -10.71 24.91
CA GLU A 152 -32.16 -10.10 25.99
C GLU A 152 -31.33 -9.83 27.25
N GLU A 153 -30.29 -10.63 27.51
CA GLU A 153 -29.46 -10.49 28.71
C GLU A 153 -27.97 -10.28 28.38
N HIS A 154 -27.35 -11.19 27.61
CA HIS A 154 -25.89 -11.23 27.50
C HIS A 154 -25.32 -9.99 26.79
N LEU A 155 -25.78 -9.65 25.58
CA LEU A 155 -25.29 -8.49 24.83
C LEU A 155 -25.57 -7.15 25.53
N PRO A 156 -26.78 -6.90 26.07
CA PRO A 156 -27.03 -5.68 26.85
C PRO A 156 -26.08 -5.51 28.03
N LEU A 157 -25.77 -6.58 28.77
CA LEU A 157 -24.82 -6.52 29.88
C LEU A 157 -23.38 -6.39 29.38
N LEU A 158 -22.99 -7.14 28.35
CA LEU A 158 -21.64 -7.11 27.80
C LEU A 158 -21.28 -5.74 27.23
N SER A 159 -22.25 -5.04 26.62
CA SER A 159 -22.05 -3.69 26.10
C SER A 159 -21.74 -2.64 27.16
N LYS A 160 -21.96 -2.95 28.44
CA LYS A 160 -21.61 -2.11 29.58
C LYS A 160 -20.22 -2.42 30.15
N VAL A 161 -19.59 -3.52 29.72
CA VAL A 161 -18.24 -3.88 30.19
C VAL A 161 -17.25 -2.83 29.67
N PRO A 162 -16.42 -2.25 30.56
CA PRO A 162 -15.44 -1.25 30.15
C PRO A 162 -14.57 -1.69 28.98
N GLY A 163 -14.39 -0.79 28.02
CA GLY A 163 -13.58 -1.03 26.83
C GLY A 163 -14.24 -1.87 25.73
N TRP A 164 -15.47 -2.37 25.91
CA TRP A 164 -16.20 -3.07 24.86
C TRP A 164 -16.43 -2.17 23.63
N LEU A 165 -16.19 -2.73 22.44
CA LEU A 165 -16.32 -2.03 21.16
C LEU A 165 -17.45 -2.59 20.32
N ARG A 166 -17.44 -3.91 20.13
CA ARG A 166 -18.33 -4.59 19.19
C ARG A 166 -18.47 -6.05 19.58
N THR A 167 -19.62 -6.63 19.26
CA THR A 167 -19.80 -8.08 19.21
C THR A 167 -20.43 -8.46 17.88
N ARG A 168 -19.86 -9.48 17.23
CA ARG A 168 -20.43 -10.14 16.06
C ARG A 168 -20.67 -11.61 16.38
N ARG A 169 -21.83 -12.13 16.02
CA ARG A 169 -22.18 -13.54 16.21
C ARG A 169 -22.43 -14.19 14.87
N PHE A 170 -21.99 -15.43 14.80
CA PHE A 170 -22.10 -16.26 13.62
C PHE A 170 -22.45 -17.69 14.01
N VAL A 171 -22.87 -18.48 13.04
CA VAL A 171 -23.13 -19.92 13.19
C VAL A 171 -22.52 -20.69 12.03
N THR A 172 -22.08 -21.92 12.24
CA THR A 172 -21.47 -22.75 11.18
C THR A 172 -22.26 -22.65 9.89
N SER A 173 -21.57 -22.32 8.80
CA SER A 173 -22.23 -21.96 7.54
C SER A 173 -22.98 -23.14 6.94
N ALA A 174 -24.14 -22.85 6.35
CA ALA A 174 -24.94 -23.84 5.63
C ALA A 174 -24.17 -24.47 4.45
N VAL A 175 -23.10 -23.83 3.97
CA VAL A 175 -22.24 -24.40 2.93
C VAL A 175 -21.39 -25.58 3.44
N GLU A 176 -21.30 -25.81 4.75
CA GLU A 176 -20.66 -26.99 5.35
C GLU A 176 -21.69 -27.87 6.07
N PRO A 177 -22.61 -28.54 5.36
CA PRO A 177 -23.76 -29.23 5.98
C PRO A 177 -23.38 -30.44 6.85
N LYS A 178 -22.12 -30.89 6.78
CA LYS A 178 -21.57 -31.99 7.60
C LYS A 178 -20.81 -31.48 8.82
N ALA A 179 -20.56 -30.18 8.93
CA ALA A 179 -19.84 -29.61 10.05
C ALA A 179 -20.71 -29.58 11.30
N THR A 180 -20.08 -29.70 12.46
CA THR A 180 -20.76 -29.52 13.74
C THR A 180 -21.37 -28.12 13.78
N ARG A 181 -22.63 -28.04 14.19
CA ARG A 181 -23.30 -26.75 14.38
C ARG A 181 -22.74 -26.07 15.62
N GLU A 182 -22.00 -24.99 15.39
CA GLU A 182 -21.30 -24.21 16.40
C GLU A 182 -21.65 -22.73 16.22
N TYR A 183 -21.78 -22.03 17.34
CA TYR A 183 -21.87 -20.57 17.35
C TYR A 183 -20.51 -19.97 17.64
N LEU A 184 -20.08 -19.03 16.79
CA LEU A 184 -18.90 -18.20 17.00
C LEU A 184 -19.34 -16.81 17.45
N SER A 185 -18.85 -16.36 18.60
CA SER A 185 -19.00 -14.98 19.07
C SER A 185 -17.64 -14.30 19.08
N LEU A 186 -17.54 -13.16 18.40
CA LEU A 186 -16.35 -12.33 18.31
C LEU A 186 -16.60 -11.03 19.07
N HIS A 187 -15.88 -10.82 20.17
CA HIS A 187 -16.01 -9.63 21.00
C HIS A 187 -14.74 -8.78 20.89
N GLU A 188 -14.88 -7.53 20.52
CA GLU A 188 -13.77 -6.58 20.35
C GLU A 188 -13.69 -5.61 21.53
N TYR A 189 -12.47 -5.35 22.01
CA TYR A 189 -12.18 -4.45 23.13
C TYR A 189 -11.00 -3.51 22.83
N VAL A 190 -10.98 -2.36 23.50
CA VAL A 190 -9.86 -1.38 23.42
C VAL A 190 -8.63 -1.82 24.22
N SER A 191 -8.80 -2.53 25.36
CA SER A 191 -7.70 -2.84 26.29
C SER A 191 -7.13 -4.24 26.12
N HIS A 192 -5.80 -4.38 26.29
CA HIS A 192 -5.05 -5.64 26.28
C HIS A 192 -5.52 -6.65 27.33
N ASP A 193 -6.00 -6.18 28.49
CA ASP A 193 -6.44 -7.04 29.61
C ASP A 193 -7.74 -7.81 29.31
N GLY A 194 -8.40 -7.49 28.18
CA GLY A 194 -9.70 -8.03 27.82
C GLY A 194 -10.82 -7.57 28.76
N PRO A 195 -11.98 -8.26 28.75
CA PRO A 195 -13.09 -7.89 29.63
C PRO A 195 -12.76 -8.23 31.10
N SER A 196 -12.89 -7.23 31.97
CA SER A 196 -12.66 -7.35 33.42
C SER A 196 -13.56 -6.37 34.20
N GLY A 197 -13.50 -6.41 35.52
CA GLY A 197 -14.23 -5.51 36.41
C GLY A 197 -15.64 -5.97 36.82
N PRO A 198 -16.32 -5.18 37.68
CA PRO A 198 -17.59 -5.58 38.30
C PRO A 198 -18.71 -5.86 37.29
N GLU A 199 -18.75 -5.15 36.16
CA GLU A 199 -19.71 -5.39 35.09
C GLU A 199 -19.49 -6.75 34.43
N PHE A 200 -18.23 -7.15 34.24
CA PHE A 200 -17.90 -8.46 33.67
C PHE A 200 -18.15 -9.60 34.67
N GLU A 201 -17.89 -9.38 35.96
CA GLU A 201 -18.24 -10.33 37.03
C GLU A 201 -19.75 -10.53 37.10
N SER A 202 -20.51 -9.43 37.10
CA SER A 202 -21.99 -9.44 37.16
C SER A 202 -22.61 -10.15 35.95
N LEU A 203 -22.10 -9.90 34.74
CA LEU A 203 -22.48 -10.60 33.52
C LEU A 203 -22.32 -12.13 33.64
N ASN A 204 -21.28 -12.59 34.35
CA ASN A 204 -21.00 -14.03 34.49
C ASN A 204 -21.76 -14.71 35.64
N ALA A 205 -22.44 -13.94 36.49
CA ALA A 205 -23.14 -14.42 37.69
C ALA A 205 -24.68 -14.37 37.57
N THR A 206 -25.24 -14.14 36.37
CA THR A 206 -26.69 -14.13 36.21
C THR A 206 -27.27 -15.55 36.28
N PRO A 207 -28.44 -15.75 36.94
CA PRO A 207 -29.08 -17.07 36.98
C PRO A 207 -29.40 -17.65 35.60
N TRP A 208 -29.76 -16.80 34.63
CA TRP A 208 -30.05 -17.27 33.27
C TRP A 208 -28.79 -17.71 32.54
N ARG A 209 -27.67 -17.00 32.67
CA ARG A 209 -26.37 -17.43 32.12
C ARG A 209 -25.92 -18.75 32.73
N GLU A 210 -26.07 -18.95 34.03
CA GLU A 210 -25.77 -20.24 34.68
C GLU A 210 -26.58 -21.38 34.05
N LYS A 211 -27.91 -21.18 33.91
CA LYS A 211 -28.79 -22.16 33.27
C LYS A 211 -28.38 -22.44 31.82
N VAL A 212 -28.06 -21.41 31.03
CA VAL A 212 -27.62 -21.58 29.63
C VAL A 212 -26.32 -22.36 29.56
N MET A 213 -25.35 -22.08 30.44
CA MET A 213 -24.09 -22.81 30.45
C MET A 213 -24.26 -24.27 30.88
N ALA A 214 -25.23 -24.58 31.74
CA ALA A 214 -25.51 -25.93 32.20
C ALA A 214 -26.35 -26.76 31.22
N ASP A 215 -27.41 -26.18 30.66
CA ASP A 215 -28.47 -26.92 29.95
C ASP A 215 -28.49 -26.72 28.43
N VAL A 216 -27.82 -25.68 27.93
CA VAL A 216 -27.86 -25.27 26.52
C VAL A 216 -26.52 -25.48 25.83
N VAL A 217 -25.43 -25.08 26.48
CA VAL A 217 -24.06 -25.18 25.93
C VAL A 217 -23.48 -26.56 26.23
N LYS A 218 -23.21 -27.34 25.19
CA LYS A 218 -22.59 -28.67 25.31
C LYS A 218 -21.07 -28.60 25.44
N ASP A 219 -20.44 -27.76 24.62
CA ASP A 219 -19.00 -27.56 24.61
C ASP A 219 -18.69 -26.08 24.38
N ARG A 220 -17.59 -25.61 24.96
CA ARG A 220 -17.19 -24.21 24.89
C ARG A 220 -15.68 -24.07 24.84
N SER A 221 -15.19 -23.34 23.85
CA SER A 221 -13.82 -22.84 23.81
C SER A 221 -13.80 -21.32 23.83
N ARG A 222 -12.77 -20.76 24.45
CA ARG A 222 -12.51 -19.31 24.49
C ARG A 222 -11.05 -19.09 24.14
N ARG A 223 -10.79 -18.16 23.24
CA ARG A 223 -9.46 -17.71 22.84
C ARG A 223 -9.40 -16.19 22.93
N VAL A 224 -8.23 -15.66 23.26
CA VAL A 224 -7.99 -14.22 23.29
C VAL A 224 -6.87 -13.91 22.31
N TYR A 225 -7.12 -12.96 21.44
CA TYR A 225 -6.17 -12.55 20.44
C TYR A 225 -5.95 -11.04 20.47
N GLU A 226 -4.74 -10.61 20.15
CA GLU A 226 -4.42 -9.23 19.83
C GLU A 226 -4.37 -9.04 18.31
N HIS A 227 -4.80 -7.88 17.82
CA HIS A 227 -4.62 -7.53 16.43
C HIS A 227 -3.13 -7.49 16.07
N TYR A 228 -2.78 -8.16 14.98
CA TYR A 228 -1.40 -8.29 14.51
C TYR A 228 -1.16 -7.52 13.21
N TYR A 229 -2.04 -7.72 12.21
CA TYR A 229 -1.87 -7.11 10.89
C TYR A 229 -3.19 -7.03 10.15
N THR A 230 -3.48 -5.90 9.51
CA THR A 230 -4.56 -5.79 8.53
C THR A 230 -3.95 -5.84 7.13
N PHE A 231 -4.22 -6.89 6.36
CA PHE A 231 -3.67 -7.02 5.01
C PHE A 231 -4.67 -6.54 3.96
N GLY A 232 -4.16 -6.10 2.81
CA GLY A 232 -4.95 -5.62 1.67
C GLY A 232 -4.61 -6.39 0.40
N ALA A 233 -5.25 -6.02 -0.71
CA ALA A 233 -4.99 -6.63 -2.03
C ALA A 233 -3.58 -6.31 -2.60
N ALA A 234 -2.95 -5.25 -2.08
CA ALA A 234 -1.57 -4.88 -2.38
C ALA A 234 -0.63 -5.26 -1.22
N PRO A 235 0.36 -6.15 -1.46
CA PRO A 235 1.40 -6.49 -0.50
C PRO A 235 2.21 -5.28 -0.02
N ARG A 236 2.44 -5.15 1.29
CA ARG A 236 3.19 -4.00 1.84
C ARG A 236 4.04 -4.33 3.07
N ASP A 237 4.25 -5.60 3.38
CA ASP A 237 4.99 -6.01 4.56
C ASP A 237 6.49 -6.17 4.23
N LEU A 238 7.26 -5.11 4.47
CA LEU A 238 8.72 -5.12 4.32
C LEU A 238 9.44 -5.69 5.54
N ALA A 239 8.78 -5.74 6.71
CA ALA A 239 9.41 -6.14 7.97
C ALA A 239 10.03 -7.54 7.87
N HIS A 240 9.26 -8.50 7.35
CA HIS A 240 9.68 -9.90 7.24
C HIS A 240 10.57 -10.19 6.02
N LEU A 241 10.96 -9.15 5.27
CA LEU A 241 11.94 -9.23 4.18
C LEU A 241 13.35 -8.80 4.62
N SER A 242 13.49 -8.19 5.80
CA SER A 242 14.79 -7.87 6.38
C SER A 242 15.38 -9.06 7.13
N SER A 243 16.71 -9.24 6.98
CA SER A 243 17.50 -10.23 7.72
C SER A 243 17.55 -10.00 9.23
N GLU A 244 17.09 -8.84 9.71
CA GLU A 244 17.12 -8.43 11.12
C GLU A 244 15.88 -8.88 11.91
N THR A 245 14.84 -9.39 11.24
CA THR A 245 13.69 -9.96 11.95
C THR A 245 14.01 -11.36 12.47
N GLN A 246 13.81 -11.53 13.77
CA GLN A 246 14.17 -12.73 14.53
C GLN A 246 13.66 -14.03 13.87
N THR A 247 14.54 -15.04 13.83
CA THR A 247 14.30 -16.47 13.53
C THR A 247 14.38 -17.00 12.08
N GLY A 248 14.90 -16.24 11.10
CA GLY A 248 15.45 -16.85 9.87
C GLY A 248 15.21 -16.07 8.58
N ALA A 249 16.14 -16.19 7.63
CA ALA A 249 16.09 -15.46 6.36
C ALA A 249 14.92 -15.91 5.48
N THR A 250 14.24 -14.95 4.87
CA THR A 250 13.32 -15.15 3.76
C THR A 250 14.10 -15.24 2.44
N VAL A 251 13.46 -15.85 1.44
CA VAL A 251 14.03 -16.03 0.10
C VAL A 251 13.22 -15.22 -0.90
N SER A 252 13.87 -14.78 -1.99
CA SER A 252 13.16 -14.08 -3.05
C SER A 252 12.03 -14.94 -3.60
N PHE A 253 10.93 -14.27 -3.93
CA PHE A 253 9.75 -14.91 -4.48
C PHE A 253 9.29 -14.16 -5.72
N THR A 254 8.72 -14.90 -6.66
CA THR A 254 7.96 -14.37 -7.79
C THR A 254 6.70 -15.22 -7.94
N SER A 255 5.54 -14.57 -8.00
CA SER A 255 4.26 -15.25 -8.21
C SER A 255 4.23 -15.96 -9.57
N PRO A 256 3.38 -16.99 -9.74
CA PRO A 256 3.29 -17.72 -11.01
C PRO A 256 2.98 -16.85 -12.24
N ASP A 257 2.25 -15.75 -12.05
CA ASP A 257 1.95 -14.77 -13.10
C ASP A 257 3.05 -13.71 -13.31
N GLY A 258 4.11 -13.75 -12.50
CA GLY A 258 5.23 -12.80 -12.54
C GLY A 258 4.92 -11.40 -12.00
N LEU A 259 3.67 -11.14 -11.58
CA LEU A 259 3.19 -9.80 -11.24
C LEU A 259 3.50 -9.36 -9.81
N THR A 260 3.82 -10.30 -8.91
CA THR A 260 4.19 -10.01 -7.53
C THR A 260 5.51 -10.65 -7.18
N LYS A 261 6.43 -9.87 -6.63
CA LYS A 261 7.75 -10.32 -6.20
C LYS A 261 8.09 -9.77 -4.83
N THR A 262 8.75 -10.59 -4.01
CA THR A 262 9.38 -10.13 -2.77
C THR A 262 10.88 -10.31 -2.89
N LEU A 263 11.62 -9.28 -2.48
CA LEU A 263 13.07 -9.16 -2.64
C LEU A 263 13.68 -8.90 -1.25
N PRO A 264 14.03 -9.95 -0.49
CA PRO A 264 14.64 -9.82 0.82
C PRO A 264 16.05 -9.21 0.76
N THR A 265 16.49 -8.57 1.85
CA THR A 265 17.86 -8.03 2.01
C THR A 265 18.95 -9.08 1.72
N SER A 266 18.70 -10.34 2.09
CA SER A 266 19.63 -11.47 1.88
C SER A 266 19.87 -11.84 0.41
N SER A 267 19.01 -11.39 -0.52
CA SER A 267 19.01 -11.83 -1.93
C SER A 267 19.95 -11.05 -2.86
N SER A 268 20.60 -10.03 -2.33
CA SER A 268 21.31 -8.99 -3.09
C SER A 268 22.76 -8.95 -2.68
N SER A 269 23.45 -10.05 -2.98
CA SER A 269 24.90 -10.16 -2.96
C SER A 269 25.49 -9.73 -4.30
N SER A 270 25.10 -8.56 -4.84
CA SER A 270 25.80 -8.00 -6.00
C SER A 270 27.07 -7.30 -5.51
N SER A 271 28.23 -7.79 -5.95
CA SER A 271 29.57 -7.34 -5.53
C SER A 271 29.93 -5.90 -5.94
N HIS A 272 28.98 -5.12 -6.44
CA HIS A 272 29.17 -3.77 -6.99
C HIS A 272 28.29 -2.70 -6.34
N SER A 273 27.46 -3.04 -5.34
CA SER A 273 26.68 -2.05 -4.57
C SER A 273 27.40 -1.68 -3.28
N THR A 274 27.72 -0.40 -3.10
CA THR A 274 28.27 0.16 -1.85
C THR A 274 27.20 0.36 -0.77
N HIS A 275 25.92 0.14 -1.08
CA HIS A 275 24.80 0.32 -0.16
C HIS A 275 24.20 -1.04 0.25
N PRO A 276 23.83 -1.19 1.54
CA PRO A 276 23.19 -2.40 2.02
C PRO A 276 21.87 -2.59 1.26
N PRO A 277 21.57 -3.80 0.81
CA PRO A 277 20.37 -4.00 0.05
C PRO A 277 19.11 -3.83 0.87
N LEU A 278 18.21 -2.99 0.37
CA LEU A 278 16.94 -2.74 1.00
C LEU A 278 15.92 -3.80 0.58
N PRO A 279 15.06 -4.26 1.52
CA PRO A 279 13.97 -5.14 1.15
C PRO A 279 13.00 -4.40 0.23
N ALA A 280 12.44 -5.13 -0.74
CA ALA A 280 11.48 -4.55 -1.65
C ALA A 280 10.37 -5.52 -2.04
N ILE A 281 9.24 -4.94 -2.42
CA ILE A 281 8.09 -5.62 -2.99
C ILE A 281 7.82 -4.99 -4.35
N GLU A 282 7.68 -5.82 -5.38
CA GLU A 282 7.09 -5.42 -6.66
C GLU A 282 5.70 -6.05 -6.73
N SER A 283 4.66 -5.26 -6.98
CA SER A 283 3.31 -5.79 -7.16
C SER A 283 2.48 -4.82 -8.00
N TYR A 284 1.15 -4.88 -7.88
CA TYR A 284 0.26 -3.98 -8.60
C TYR A 284 -0.95 -3.57 -7.76
N ILE A 285 -1.53 -2.44 -8.14
CA ILE A 285 -2.79 -1.92 -7.61
C ILE A 285 -3.82 -1.92 -8.73
N THR A 286 -5.04 -2.37 -8.45
CA THR A 286 -6.16 -2.30 -9.38
C THR A 286 -7.02 -1.11 -8.99
N THR A 287 -7.13 -0.16 -9.90
CA THR A 287 -7.97 1.03 -9.74
C THR A 287 -9.46 0.70 -9.83
N PRO A 288 -10.37 1.57 -9.35
CA PRO A 288 -11.81 1.30 -9.39
C PRO A 288 -12.37 1.02 -10.78
N ASP A 289 -11.76 1.56 -11.84
CA ASP A 289 -12.12 1.31 -13.24
C ASP A 289 -11.36 0.13 -13.88
N GLY A 290 -10.61 -0.64 -13.08
CA GLY A 290 -9.97 -1.89 -13.48
C GLY A 290 -8.57 -1.76 -14.10
N VAL A 291 -7.97 -0.56 -14.08
CA VAL A 291 -6.58 -0.37 -14.53
C VAL A 291 -5.60 -0.89 -13.51
N THR A 292 -4.62 -1.68 -13.98
CA THR A 292 -3.51 -2.18 -13.18
C THR A 292 -2.35 -1.21 -13.20
N LEU A 293 -1.94 -0.74 -12.02
CA LEU A 293 -0.78 0.12 -11.78
C LEU A 293 0.32 -0.69 -11.09
N PRO A 294 1.34 -1.19 -11.83
CA PRO A 294 2.51 -1.82 -11.22
C PRO A 294 3.24 -0.84 -10.30
N TYR A 295 3.67 -1.32 -9.14
CA TYR A 295 4.44 -0.54 -8.17
C TYR A 295 5.62 -1.32 -7.61
N ARG A 296 6.56 -0.57 -7.06
CA ARG A 296 7.66 -1.04 -6.23
C ARG A 296 7.65 -0.27 -4.92
N LEU A 297 7.68 -0.99 -3.80
CA LEU A 297 7.77 -0.46 -2.44
C LEU A 297 9.07 -0.95 -1.81
N GLU A 298 9.90 -0.04 -1.32
CA GLU A 298 11.21 -0.35 -0.74
C GLU A 298 11.59 0.63 0.38
N GLY A 299 12.71 0.37 1.07
CA GLY A 299 13.20 1.22 2.18
C GLY A 299 12.87 0.66 3.54
N SER A 300 12.46 1.54 4.47
CA SER A 300 12.24 1.20 5.88
C SER A 300 11.31 0.00 6.09
N THR A 301 11.73 -0.88 7.00
CA THR A 301 10.97 -2.06 7.42
C THR A 301 9.92 -1.78 8.50
N ASN A 302 9.96 -0.58 9.10
CA ASN A 302 8.94 -0.15 10.05
C ASN A 302 7.62 0.07 9.30
N PRO A 303 6.53 -0.62 9.64
CA PRO A 303 5.26 -0.45 8.93
C PRO A 303 4.66 0.96 9.09
N ASN A 304 5.01 1.67 10.16
CA ASN A 304 4.58 3.05 10.46
C ASN A 304 5.54 4.11 9.92
N ALA A 305 6.58 3.73 9.17
CA ALA A 305 7.52 4.67 8.61
C ALA A 305 6.86 5.64 7.61
N PRO A 306 7.30 6.92 7.57
CA PRO A 306 6.82 7.89 6.61
C PRO A 306 7.03 7.41 5.17
N LEU A 307 6.01 7.55 4.32
CA LEU A 307 6.05 7.11 2.93
C LEU A 307 6.24 8.28 1.97
N ILE A 308 7.23 8.18 1.09
CA ILE A 308 7.44 9.06 -0.06
C ILE A 308 6.95 8.34 -1.31
N LEU A 309 6.08 8.99 -2.08
CA LEU A 309 5.59 8.48 -3.36
C LEU A 309 6.25 9.25 -4.51
N LEU A 310 6.85 8.53 -5.46
CA LEU A 310 7.52 9.09 -6.64
C LEU A 310 6.67 8.90 -7.90
N SER A 311 6.34 10.00 -8.58
CA SER A 311 5.53 10.02 -9.82
C SER A 311 6.36 10.42 -11.04
N ASN A 312 6.31 9.61 -12.10
CA ASN A 312 7.27 9.68 -13.19
C ASN A 312 6.94 10.77 -14.22
N SER A 313 7.96 11.16 -14.99
CA SER A 313 7.75 11.87 -16.25
C SER A 313 6.92 11.03 -17.23
N ILE A 314 6.27 11.69 -18.19
CA ILE A 314 5.62 11.00 -19.30
C ILE A 314 6.64 10.13 -20.03
N LEU A 315 6.18 9.04 -20.65
CA LEU A 315 6.99 8.08 -21.39
C LEU A 315 7.96 7.20 -20.57
N THR A 316 8.26 7.51 -19.31
CA THR A 316 9.32 6.82 -18.58
C THR A 316 8.81 5.68 -17.68
N HIS A 317 9.75 4.89 -17.16
CA HIS A 317 9.52 3.86 -16.16
C HIS A 317 9.87 4.43 -14.78
N TYR A 318 9.32 3.86 -13.69
CA TYR A 318 9.71 4.27 -12.34
C TYR A 318 11.20 4.05 -12.00
N LYS A 319 11.94 3.36 -12.86
CA LYS A 319 13.40 3.18 -12.76
C LYS A 319 14.17 4.48 -13.03
N ILE A 320 13.48 5.52 -13.52
CA ILE A 320 14.05 6.86 -13.64
C ILE A 320 14.51 7.44 -12.29
N TRP A 321 14.01 6.90 -11.18
CA TRP A 321 14.37 7.30 -9.83
C TRP A 321 15.49 6.45 -9.19
N ASP A 322 16.05 5.45 -9.89
CA ASP A 322 17.00 4.49 -9.29
C ASP A 322 18.23 5.21 -8.68
N ASP A 323 18.89 6.08 -9.45
CA ASP A 323 20.08 6.81 -8.99
C ASP A 323 19.75 7.70 -7.77
N PHE A 324 18.63 8.44 -7.81
CA PHE A 324 18.18 9.26 -6.68
C PHE A 324 17.93 8.42 -5.42
N ILE A 325 17.23 7.28 -5.52
CA ILE A 325 16.90 6.45 -4.35
C ILE A 325 18.17 5.87 -3.74
N ILE A 326 19.11 5.41 -4.57
CA ILE A 326 20.39 4.88 -4.10
C ILE A 326 21.12 5.95 -3.29
N THR A 327 21.19 7.18 -3.80
CA THR A 327 21.83 8.29 -3.11
C THR A 327 21.05 8.71 -1.86
N PHE A 328 19.73 8.88 -1.96
CA PHE A 328 18.85 9.31 -0.86
C PHE A 328 18.90 8.37 0.33
N LEU A 329 18.82 7.06 0.09
CA LEU A 329 18.85 6.05 1.15
C LEU A 329 20.26 5.67 1.59
N SER A 330 21.30 6.28 1.01
CA SER A 330 22.66 6.17 1.54
C SER A 330 22.86 6.99 2.82
N SER A 331 22.06 8.05 2.99
CA SER A 331 22.04 8.91 4.16
C SER A 331 21.26 8.24 5.30
N PRO A 332 21.86 7.99 6.48
CA PRO A 332 21.20 7.32 7.60
C PRO A 332 19.89 7.96 8.05
N GLU A 333 19.78 9.30 8.00
CA GLU A 333 18.56 10.04 8.33
C GLU A 333 17.38 9.75 7.39
N ASN A 334 17.66 9.27 6.17
CA ASN A 334 16.65 8.98 5.16
C ASN A 334 16.21 7.51 5.16
N CYS A 335 16.97 6.62 5.82
CA CYS A 335 16.60 5.21 5.99
C CYS A 335 15.30 5.01 6.77
N GLN A 336 14.78 6.05 7.43
CA GLN A 336 13.46 6.02 8.05
C GLN A 336 12.32 5.99 7.04
N TYR A 337 12.53 6.42 5.79
CA TYR A 337 11.46 6.52 4.80
C TYR A 337 11.19 5.19 4.10
N ARG A 338 9.92 5.01 3.72
CA ARG A 338 9.50 4.03 2.72
C ARG A 338 9.35 4.74 1.39
N ILE A 339 9.88 4.18 0.33
CA ILE A 339 9.79 4.74 -1.02
C ILE A 339 8.84 3.89 -1.84
N LEU A 340 7.80 4.53 -2.38
CA LEU A 340 6.87 3.93 -3.30
C LEU A 340 7.04 4.55 -4.69
N ARG A 341 7.22 3.69 -5.69
CA ARG A 341 7.22 4.09 -7.10
C ARG A 341 6.23 3.27 -7.87
N TYR A 342 5.66 3.83 -8.93
CA TYR A 342 4.63 3.15 -9.72
C TYR A 342 4.73 3.49 -11.20
N LEU A 343 4.18 2.64 -12.06
CA LEU A 343 3.98 2.97 -13.47
C LEU A 343 2.68 3.74 -13.60
N THR A 344 2.78 5.00 -14.01
CA THR A 344 1.64 5.89 -14.23
C THR A 344 0.69 5.32 -15.30
N ARG A 345 -0.61 5.54 -15.11
CA ARG A 345 -1.63 5.26 -16.14
C ARG A 345 -1.21 5.90 -17.47
N GLY A 346 -1.32 5.14 -18.56
CA GLY A 346 -0.81 5.53 -19.88
C GLY A 346 0.61 5.04 -20.20
N ARG A 347 1.29 4.33 -19.28
CA ARG A 347 2.55 3.63 -19.59
C ARG A 347 2.35 2.33 -20.38
N SER A 348 1.26 1.61 -20.12
CA SER A 348 0.89 0.36 -20.80
C SER A 348 -0.39 0.55 -21.60
N ARG A 349 -0.69 -0.35 -22.55
CA ARG A 349 -1.95 -0.31 -23.30
C ARG A 349 -3.19 -0.47 -22.42
N ASN A 350 -3.07 -1.19 -21.31
CA ASN A 350 -4.18 -1.46 -20.39
C ASN A 350 -4.41 -0.27 -19.44
N CYS A 351 -4.68 0.91 -20.01
CA CYS A 351 -4.82 2.18 -19.29
C CYS A 351 -6.28 2.64 -19.12
N GLY A 352 -7.23 1.72 -19.36
CA GLY A 352 -8.65 1.95 -19.16
C GLY A 352 -9.34 2.56 -20.39
N GLN A 353 -10.62 2.88 -20.21
CA GLN A 353 -11.46 3.52 -21.24
C GLN A 353 -11.79 4.98 -20.91
N GLN A 354 -11.54 5.42 -19.68
CA GLN A 354 -11.77 6.81 -19.29
C GLN A 354 -10.71 7.73 -19.93
N PRO A 355 -11.08 8.96 -20.32
CA PRO A 355 -10.09 9.97 -20.69
C PRO A 355 -9.08 10.19 -19.56
N ILE A 356 -7.79 10.18 -19.88
CA ILE A 356 -6.75 10.38 -18.88
C ILE A 356 -6.58 11.88 -18.65
N THR A 357 -7.07 12.36 -17.50
CA THR A 357 -6.94 13.74 -17.05
C THR A 357 -6.00 13.82 -15.85
N LEU A 358 -5.54 15.03 -15.49
CA LEU A 358 -4.78 15.22 -14.25
C LEU A 358 -5.56 14.80 -13.00
N ASP A 359 -6.90 14.89 -13.05
CA ASP A 359 -7.76 14.47 -11.95
C ASP A 359 -7.81 12.97 -11.79
N LEU A 360 -7.85 12.24 -12.91
CA LEU A 360 -7.76 10.79 -12.90
C LEU A 360 -6.39 10.35 -12.38
N LEU A 361 -5.31 11.01 -12.80
CA LEU A 361 -3.96 10.71 -12.31
C LEU A 361 -3.80 11.03 -10.81
N ALA A 362 -4.42 12.10 -10.31
CA ALA A 362 -4.45 12.40 -8.88
C ALA A 362 -5.30 11.37 -8.10
N ALA A 363 -6.44 10.94 -8.65
CA ALA A 363 -7.28 9.89 -8.07
C ALA A 363 -6.56 8.52 -8.06
N ASP A 364 -5.72 8.23 -9.05
CA ASP A 364 -4.85 7.05 -9.05
C ASP A 364 -3.85 7.11 -7.88
N VAL A 365 -3.26 8.27 -7.59
CA VAL A 365 -2.39 8.45 -6.41
C VAL A 365 -3.16 8.18 -5.11
N ILE A 366 -4.37 8.71 -4.98
CA ILE A 366 -5.24 8.43 -3.81
C ILE A 366 -5.58 6.95 -3.69
N THR A 367 -5.93 6.31 -4.80
CA THR A 367 -6.19 4.87 -4.85
C THR A 367 -4.98 4.05 -4.40
N ILE A 368 -3.78 4.48 -4.82
CA ILE A 368 -2.53 3.85 -4.41
C ILE A 368 -2.35 3.93 -2.89
N LEU A 369 -2.51 5.13 -2.32
CA LEU A 369 -2.41 5.35 -0.87
C LEU A 369 -3.45 4.55 -0.09
N ASP A 370 -4.71 4.55 -0.53
CA ASP A 370 -5.80 3.82 0.12
C ASP A 370 -5.57 2.30 0.11
N THR A 371 -5.17 1.76 -1.05
CA THR A 371 -4.92 0.30 -1.21
C THR A 371 -3.75 -0.16 -0.34
N LEU A 372 -2.72 0.68 -0.19
CA LEU A 372 -1.58 0.44 0.69
C LEU A 372 -1.84 0.85 2.14
N ARG A 373 -3.04 1.33 2.47
CA ARG A 373 -3.46 1.78 3.81
C ARG A 373 -2.56 2.89 4.36
N ILE A 374 -2.21 3.85 3.51
CA ILE A 374 -1.44 5.04 3.84
C ILE A 374 -2.41 6.22 3.94
N PRO A 375 -2.76 6.70 5.14
CA PRO A 375 -3.68 7.83 5.26
C PRO A 375 -3.06 9.10 4.72
N LYS A 376 -1.76 9.30 4.96
CA LYS A 376 -1.05 10.52 4.58
C LYS A 376 0.36 10.18 4.14
N ALA A 377 0.70 10.54 2.90
CA ALA A 377 2.06 10.46 2.42
C ALA A 377 2.92 11.53 3.12
N ALA A 378 4.16 11.20 3.47
CA ALA A 378 5.12 12.19 3.96
C ALA A 378 5.52 13.16 2.85
N ALA A 379 5.68 12.67 1.62
CA ALA A 379 5.86 13.53 0.46
C ALA A 379 5.34 12.89 -0.81
N LEU A 380 4.78 13.72 -1.69
CA LEU A 380 4.56 13.39 -3.08
C LEU A 380 5.61 14.10 -3.92
N ILE A 381 6.50 13.35 -4.58
CA ILE A 381 7.56 13.92 -5.42
C ILE A 381 7.31 13.47 -6.85
N GLY A 382 7.32 14.38 -7.81
CA GLY A 382 7.09 14.01 -9.20
C GLY A 382 7.77 14.94 -10.18
N VAL A 383 8.04 14.46 -11.39
CA VAL A 383 8.68 15.26 -12.45
C VAL A 383 7.81 15.37 -13.68
N SER A 384 7.76 16.55 -14.32
CA SER A 384 7.03 16.77 -15.58
C SER A 384 5.54 16.43 -15.43
N LEU A 385 5.02 15.44 -16.16
CA LEU A 385 3.67 14.89 -15.95
C LEU A 385 3.44 14.47 -14.49
N GLY A 386 4.41 13.77 -13.89
CA GLY A 386 4.36 13.39 -12.48
C GLY A 386 4.41 14.60 -11.56
N GLY A 387 5.13 15.66 -11.94
CA GLY A 387 5.22 16.92 -11.19
C GLY A 387 3.88 17.63 -11.10
N VAL A 388 3.19 17.78 -12.24
CA VAL A 388 1.85 18.37 -12.25
C VAL A 388 0.81 17.44 -11.63
N THR A 389 1.01 16.11 -11.69
CA THR A 389 0.15 15.13 -11.02
C THR A 389 0.24 15.26 -9.49
N VAL A 390 1.45 15.34 -8.91
CA VAL A 390 1.60 15.49 -7.45
C VAL A 390 1.15 16.87 -6.97
N LEU A 391 1.35 17.92 -7.77
CA LEU A 391 0.78 19.24 -7.51
C LEU A 391 -0.75 19.15 -7.47
N ASN A 392 -1.40 18.64 -8.52
CA ASN A 392 -2.86 18.50 -8.55
C ASN A 392 -3.40 17.63 -7.40
N THR A 393 -2.66 16.58 -7.03
CA THR A 393 -3.01 15.74 -5.88
C THR A 393 -2.97 16.54 -4.58
N ALA A 394 -1.92 17.32 -4.34
CA ALA A 394 -1.82 18.16 -3.15
C ALA A 394 -2.90 19.25 -3.10
N LEU A 395 -3.23 19.86 -4.25
CA LEU A 395 -4.28 20.88 -4.34
C LEU A 395 -5.68 20.31 -4.03
N LYS A 396 -5.99 19.10 -4.52
CA LYS A 396 -7.32 18.49 -4.38
C LYS A 396 -7.50 17.67 -3.11
N TYR A 397 -6.41 17.10 -2.59
CA TYR A 397 -6.40 16.22 -1.43
C TYR A 397 -5.32 16.66 -0.42
N PRO A 398 -5.35 17.93 0.05
CA PRO A 398 -4.30 18.49 0.91
C PRO A 398 -4.10 17.71 2.22
N GLU A 399 -5.13 17.00 2.70
CA GLU A 399 -5.08 16.15 3.88
C GLU A 399 -4.29 14.85 3.66
N ARG A 400 -4.11 14.43 2.40
CA ARG A 400 -3.50 13.14 2.01
C ARG A 400 -1.99 13.20 1.81
N THR A 401 -1.39 14.37 1.91
CA THR A 401 0.07 14.54 1.91
C THR A 401 0.53 15.57 2.93
N VAL A 402 1.71 15.38 3.52
CA VAL A 402 2.36 16.41 4.36
C VAL A 402 2.92 17.51 3.48
N THR A 403 3.63 17.13 2.41
CA THR A 403 4.24 18.07 1.46
C THR A 403 4.22 17.53 0.02
N PHE A 404 4.50 18.38 -0.96
CA PHE A 404 4.78 17.98 -2.34
C PHE A 404 6.07 18.62 -2.86
N ILE A 405 6.75 17.92 -3.77
CA ILE A 405 7.88 18.47 -4.54
C ILE A 405 7.56 18.22 -6.02
N ALA A 406 7.15 19.28 -6.72
CA ALA A 406 6.83 19.23 -8.13
C ALA A 406 8.05 19.69 -8.94
N CYS A 407 8.62 18.76 -9.70
CA CYS A 407 9.86 18.96 -10.46
C CYS A 407 9.60 19.23 -11.94
N ASP A 408 10.34 20.16 -12.53
CA ASP A 408 10.43 20.42 -13.98
C ASP A 408 9.06 20.33 -14.69
N THR A 409 8.11 21.11 -14.18
CA THR A 409 6.71 21.07 -14.59
C THR A 409 6.10 22.46 -14.72
N ASN A 410 4.84 22.53 -15.14
CA ASN A 410 4.11 23.78 -15.31
C ASN A 410 2.72 23.68 -14.66
N ALA A 411 2.18 24.81 -14.23
CA ALA A 411 0.83 24.94 -13.68
C ALA A 411 -0.26 24.99 -14.76
N LYS A 412 0.11 25.29 -16.02
CA LYS A 412 -0.81 25.38 -17.15
C LYS A 412 -0.19 24.74 -18.39
N SER A 413 -1.00 24.03 -19.18
CA SER A 413 -0.61 23.63 -20.54
C SER A 413 -0.26 24.86 -21.40
N PRO A 414 0.87 24.86 -22.12
CA PRO A 414 1.14 25.88 -23.13
C PRO A 414 0.06 25.93 -24.21
N ASP A 415 -0.16 27.09 -24.82
CA ASP A 415 -1.05 27.18 -25.97
C ASP A 415 -0.44 26.37 -27.15
N GLY A 416 -1.28 25.62 -27.87
CA GLY A 416 -0.83 24.75 -28.96
C GLY A 416 -0.18 23.42 -28.53
N ASN A 417 -0.23 23.07 -27.23
CA ASN A 417 0.45 21.86 -26.73
C ASN A 417 -0.14 20.57 -27.32
N ARG A 418 -1.45 20.55 -27.63
CA ARG A 418 -2.13 19.42 -28.29
C ARG A 418 -1.48 19.11 -29.64
N GLU A 419 -1.23 20.12 -30.45
CA GLU A 419 -0.64 20.00 -31.79
C GLU A 419 0.80 19.49 -31.70
N VAL A 420 1.59 20.01 -30.75
CA VAL A 420 2.97 19.55 -30.49
C VAL A 420 3.01 18.07 -30.10
N TRP A 421 2.10 17.63 -29.22
CA TRP A 421 2.00 16.22 -28.86
C TRP A 421 1.46 15.35 -30.01
N GLY A 422 0.55 15.86 -30.82
CA GLY A 422 0.08 15.21 -32.05
C GLY A 422 1.22 14.93 -33.03
N GLN A 423 2.16 15.87 -33.19
CA GLN A 423 3.37 15.66 -34.00
C GLN A 423 4.28 14.57 -33.43
N ARG A 424 4.41 14.49 -32.10
CA ARG A 424 5.21 13.42 -31.44
C ARG A 424 4.55 12.06 -31.60
N ILE A 425 3.22 11.98 -31.49
CA ILE A 425 2.46 10.76 -31.79
C ILE A 425 2.72 10.33 -33.22
N ALA A 426 2.57 11.25 -34.19
CA ALA A 426 2.80 10.94 -35.61
C ALA A 426 4.24 10.47 -35.91
N MET A 427 5.24 11.03 -35.23
CA MET A 427 6.63 10.60 -35.33
C MET A 427 6.80 9.14 -34.90
N ALA A 428 6.32 8.78 -33.70
CA ALA A 428 6.37 7.41 -33.20
C ALA A 428 5.55 6.44 -34.08
N GLU A 429 4.37 6.85 -34.52
CA GLU A 429 3.49 6.05 -35.40
C GLU A 429 4.16 5.74 -36.74
N SER A 430 4.95 6.68 -37.29
CA SER A 430 5.63 6.50 -38.56
C SER A 430 6.77 5.48 -38.53
N GLU A 431 7.36 5.24 -37.35
CA GLU A 431 8.42 4.25 -37.15
C GLU A 431 7.85 2.82 -37.09
N GLY A 432 6.63 2.65 -36.53
CA GLY A 432 5.91 1.38 -36.51
C GLY A 432 6.60 0.28 -35.71
N GLU A 433 7.44 0.65 -34.72
CA GLU A 433 8.19 -0.30 -33.92
C GLU A 433 7.27 -1.14 -33.02
N VAL A 434 7.60 -2.41 -32.84
CA VAL A 434 6.86 -3.35 -31.98
C VAL A 434 7.79 -3.99 -30.94
N ALA A 435 7.28 -4.22 -29.74
CA ALA A 435 7.98 -4.93 -28.69
C ALA A 435 8.21 -6.41 -29.09
N ALA A 436 9.44 -6.89 -28.96
CA ALA A 436 9.84 -8.22 -29.45
C ALA A 436 9.14 -9.39 -28.72
N ASP A 437 8.76 -9.19 -27.46
CA ASP A 437 8.18 -10.20 -26.58
C ASP A 437 6.65 -10.30 -26.70
N THR A 438 5.98 -9.16 -26.93
CA THR A 438 4.51 -9.06 -26.93
C THR A 438 3.91 -8.78 -28.30
N GLY A 439 4.72 -8.30 -29.26
CA GLY A 439 4.26 -7.79 -30.55
C GLY A 439 3.44 -6.50 -30.46
N GLU A 440 3.40 -5.85 -29.28
CA GLU A 440 2.66 -4.60 -29.07
C GLU A 440 3.38 -3.42 -29.73
N ALA A 441 2.61 -2.49 -30.33
CA ALA A 441 3.17 -1.24 -30.86
C ALA A 441 3.77 -0.40 -29.72
N ILE A 442 5.01 0.04 -29.91
CA ILE A 442 5.76 0.87 -28.97
C ILE A 442 6.19 2.19 -29.62
N ILE A 443 6.74 3.09 -28.82
CA ILE A 443 7.16 4.42 -29.27
C ILE A 443 8.27 4.39 -30.31
N GLY A 444 9.21 3.46 -30.14
CA GLY A 444 10.36 3.33 -31.03
C GLY A 444 11.50 4.31 -30.74
N SER A 445 12.55 4.23 -31.54
CA SER A 445 13.83 4.89 -31.31
C SER A 445 13.81 6.37 -31.70
N GLN A 446 13.08 6.76 -32.75
CA GLN A 446 13.10 8.12 -33.29
C GLN A 446 12.58 9.15 -32.27
N LEU A 447 11.39 8.92 -31.72
CA LEU A 447 10.85 9.81 -30.69
C LEU A 447 11.65 9.71 -29.39
N ALA A 448 12.18 8.53 -29.05
CA ALA A 448 12.98 8.33 -27.86
C ALA A 448 14.28 9.15 -27.89
N GLU A 449 15.05 9.09 -28.98
CA GLU A 449 16.28 9.86 -29.16
C GLU A 449 16.01 11.37 -29.15
N ALA A 450 15.00 11.82 -29.90
CA ALA A 450 14.62 13.23 -29.93
C ALA A 450 14.19 13.75 -28.55
N THR A 451 13.46 12.93 -27.78
CA THR A 451 12.99 13.27 -26.43
C THR A 451 14.15 13.34 -25.44
N VAL A 452 14.99 12.32 -25.38
CA VAL A 452 16.10 12.25 -24.43
C VAL A 452 17.14 13.32 -24.71
N ARG A 453 17.45 13.59 -25.98
CA ARG A 453 18.36 14.69 -26.36
C ARG A 453 17.88 16.05 -25.86
N ARG A 454 16.57 16.29 -25.83
CA ARG A 454 15.98 17.53 -25.32
C ARG A 454 15.97 17.59 -23.79
N TRP A 455 15.84 16.45 -23.13
CA TRP A 455 15.73 16.38 -21.68
C TRP A 455 17.07 16.57 -20.94
N PHE A 456 18.18 16.13 -21.52
CA PHE A 456 19.50 16.20 -20.89
C PHE A 456 20.25 17.47 -21.30
N VAL A 457 21.10 17.97 -20.40
CA VAL A 457 22.05 19.04 -20.71
C VAL A 457 23.00 18.57 -21.84
N PRO A 458 23.40 19.45 -22.77
CA PRO A 458 24.42 19.15 -23.76
C PRO A 458 25.76 18.73 -23.14
N GLU A 459 26.64 18.16 -23.95
CA GLU A 459 27.97 17.70 -23.51
C GLU A 459 28.80 18.84 -22.90
N GLY A 460 29.43 18.53 -21.76
CA GLY A 460 30.46 19.36 -21.13
C GLY A 460 31.88 18.92 -21.53
N ASN A 461 32.89 19.48 -20.87
CA ASN A 461 34.31 19.26 -21.24
C ASN A 461 34.99 18.07 -20.50
N ASP A 462 34.37 17.47 -19.48
CA ASP A 462 34.94 16.36 -18.69
C ASP A 462 34.51 14.99 -19.23
N HIS A 463 35.48 14.10 -19.49
CA HIS A 463 35.27 12.78 -20.07
C HIS A 463 34.59 11.78 -19.12
N VAL A 464 34.84 11.85 -17.80
CA VAL A 464 34.23 10.93 -16.84
C VAL A 464 32.75 11.23 -16.69
N ASP A 465 32.40 12.52 -16.59
CA ASP A 465 31.02 12.99 -16.55
C ASP A 465 30.28 12.66 -17.86
N GLN A 466 30.99 12.67 -19.00
CA GLN A 466 30.42 12.30 -20.29
C GLN A 466 29.97 10.82 -20.33
N LEU A 467 30.82 9.89 -19.86
CA LEU A 467 30.50 8.46 -19.92
C LEU A 467 29.29 8.09 -19.04
N GLU A 468 29.20 8.66 -17.83
CA GLU A 468 28.05 8.42 -16.95
C GLU A 468 26.79 9.08 -17.49
N ARG A 469 26.89 10.31 -18.02
CA ARG A 469 25.78 10.97 -18.72
C ARG A 469 25.25 10.11 -19.87
N GLU A 470 26.12 9.61 -20.74
CA GLU A 470 25.71 8.73 -21.83
C GLU A 470 25.03 7.44 -21.33
N ARG A 471 25.54 6.86 -20.24
CA ARG A 471 24.92 5.69 -19.61
C ARG A 471 23.51 6.00 -19.12
N ARG A 472 23.31 7.13 -18.43
CA ARG A 472 22.01 7.63 -17.98
C ARG A 472 21.06 7.90 -19.15
N MET A 473 21.54 8.58 -20.19
CA MET A 473 20.78 8.84 -21.42
C MET A 473 20.33 7.54 -22.09
N ARG A 474 21.20 6.53 -22.21
CA ARG A 474 20.84 5.22 -22.76
C ARG A 474 19.73 4.55 -21.95
N ARG A 475 19.84 4.53 -20.61
CA ARG A 475 18.79 3.97 -19.74
C ARG A 475 17.45 4.67 -19.93
N VAL A 476 17.43 6.01 -19.97
CA VAL A 476 16.19 6.78 -20.17
C VAL A 476 15.64 6.56 -21.59
N ASN A 477 16.51 6.46 -22.60
CA ASN A 477 16.11 6.18 -23.98
C ASN A 477 15.38 4.84 -24.09
N GLU A 478 15.92 3.77 -23.48
CA GLU A 478 15.27 2.46 -23.42
C GLU A 478 13.89 2.52 -22.74
N MET A 479 13.76 3.30 -21.66
CA MET A 479 12.46 3.50 -21.01
C MET A 479 11.45 4.15 -21.96
N VAL A 480 11.85 5.23 -22.65
CA VAL A 480 10.98 5.97 -23.58
C VAL A 480 10.60 5.10 -24.78
N ARG A 481 11.58 4.46 -25.41
CA ARG A 481 11.40 3.58 -26.57
C ARG A 481 10.40 2.46 -26.29
N GLY A 482 10.53 1.81 -25.14
CA GLY A 482 9.67 0.68 -24.75
C GLY A 482 8.29 1.07 -24.20
N ASN A 483 7.85 2.33 -24.32
CA ASN A 483 6.49 2.71 -23.90
C ASN A 483 5.45 2.17 -24.89
N SER A 484 4.27 1.80 -24.38
CA SER A 484 3.14 1.43 -25.21
C SER A 484 2.69 2.61 -26.07
N MET A 485 2.54 2.38 -27.38
CA MET A 485 2.04 3.42 -28.27
C MET A 485 0.57 3.77 -27.98
N GLU A 486 -0.27 2.78 -27.67
CA GLU A 486 -1.65 3.01 -27.26
C GLU A 486 -1.71 3.76 -25.92
N GLY A 487 -0.91 3.31 -24.95
CA GLY A 487 -0.81 3.96 -23.64
C GLY A 487 -0.40 5.42 -23.77
N PHE A 488 0.64 5.72 -24.57
CA PHE A 488 1.12 7.07 -24.80
C PHE A 488 0.05 7.98 -25.39
N LYS A 489 -0.66 7.53 -26.44
CA LYS A 489 -1.70 8.33 -27.10
C LYS A 489 -2.80 8.76 -26.15
N LYS A 490 -3.21 7.89 -25.23
CA LYS A 490 -4.20 8.20 -24.19
C LYS A 490 -3.59 9.03 -23.05
N GLY A 491 -2.41 8.66 -22.57
CA GLY A 491 -1.78 9.29 -21.41
C GLY A 491 -1.38 10.74 -21.65
N VAL A 492 -1.00 11.08 -22.88
CA VAL A 492 -0.59 12.45 -23.23
C VAL A 492 -1.77 13.43 -23.31
N GLU A 493 -3.01 12.93 -23.39
CA GLU A 493 -4.21 13.77 -23.38
C GLU A 493 -4.31 14.59 -22.09
N ALA A 494 -3.80 14.07 -20.97
CA ALA A 494 -3.72 14.78 -19.69
C ALA A 494 -2.92 16.08 -19.77
N LEU A 495 -2.02 16.20 -20.77
CA LEU A 495 -1.17 17.38 -20.98
C LEU A 495 -1.72 18.33 -22.05
N PHE A 496 -2.78 17.97 -22.78
CA PHE A 496 -3.30 18.80 -23.87
C PHE A 496 -3.83 20.14 -23.37
N GLN A 497 -4.58 20.12 -22.27
CA GLN A 497 -5.20 21.32 -21.73
C GLN A 497 -5.51 21.14 -20.24
N TYR A 498 -4.75 21.83 -19.40
CA TYR A 498 -5.06 22.04 -17.98
C TYR A 498 -4.61 23.43 -17.55
N ASP A 499 -5.19 23.93 -16.45
CA ASP A 499 -4.81 25.17 -15.80
C ASP A 499 -5.11 25.03 -14.30
N LEU A 500 -4.07 24.98 -13.46
CA LEU A 500 -4.18 24.79 -12.01
C LEU A 500 -3.95 26.10 -11.23
N ARG A 501 -3.80 27.23 -11.92
CA ARG A 501 -3.35 28.49 -11.30
C ARG A 501 -4.35 29.03 -10.27
N GLU A 502 -5.64 28.82 -10.50
CA GLU A 502 -6.69 29.24 -9.56
C GLU A 502 -6.66 28.40 -8.29
N GLU A 503 -6.54 27.07 -8.44
CA GLU A 503 -6.45 26.12 -7.33
C GLU A 503 -5.17 26.35 -6.51
N MET A 504 -4.04 26.65 -7.17
CA MET A 504 -2.79 27.02 -6.49
C MET A 504 -2.95 28.23 -5.58
N GLY A 505 -3.65 29.27 -6.04
CA GLY A 505 -3.92 30.47 -5.23
C GLY A 505 -4.82 30.20 -4.02
N SER A 506 -5.59 29.11 -4.05
CA SER A 506 -6.50 28.68 -2.98
C SER A 506 -5.93 27.55 -2.13
N TYR A 507 -4.66 27.18 -2.32
CA TYR A 507 -4.04 26.06 -1.61
C TYR A 507 -3.95 26.28 -0.10
N THR A 508 -4.39 25.29 0.68
CA THR A 508 -4.38 25.32 2.15
C THR A 508 -3.63 24.14 2.79
N GLY A 509 -2.88 23.36 1.99
CA GLY A 509 -2.12 22.22 2.49
C GLY A 509 -0.79 22.62 3.14
N GLY A 510 0.07 21.61 3.39
CA GLY A 510 1.40 21.85 3.94
C GLY A 510 2.36 22.49 2.95
N LYS A 511 3.50 22.98 3.44
CA LYS A 511 4.49 23.65 2.59
C LYS A 511 4.95 22.75 1.45
N GLY A 512 4.98 23.24 0.22
CA GLY A 512 5.44 22.53 -0.98
C GLY A 512 6.75 23.09 -1.55
N ALA A 513 7.26 22.47 -2.61
CA ALA A 513 8.41 22.96 -3.35
C ALA A 513 8.26 22.79 -4.87
N PHE A 514 8.76 23.77 -5.60
CA PHE A 514 9.01 23.70 -7.04
C PHE A 514 10.52 23.57 -7.26
N LEU A 515 10.95 22.38 -7.68
CA LEU A 515 12.36 22.02 -7.87
C LEU A 515 12.67 21.90 -9.36
N VAL A 516 13.69 22.59 -9.87
CA VAL A 516 13.92 22.66 -11.32
C VAL A 516 15.39 22.54 -11.68
N GLY A 517 15.71 21.86 -12.79
CA GLY A 517 17.02 21.96 -13.40
C GLY A 517 17.23 23.33 -14.04
N ASP A 518 18.32 24.03 -13.73
CA ASP A 518 18.56 25.40 -14.23
C ASP A 518 18.68 25.50 -15.77
N ARG A 519 18.86 24.37 -16.46
CA ARG A 519 18.96 24.26 -17.92
C ARG A 519 17.70 23.72 -18.59
N ASP A 520 16.60 23.54 -17.89
CA ASP A 520 15.34 23.11 -18.51
C ASP A 520 14.55 24.25 -19.17
N GLY A 521 15.17 24.83 -20.21
CA GLY A 521 14.55 25.83 -21.08
C GLY A 521 13.92 26.99 -20.30
N VAL A 522 12.59 27.11 -20.38
CA VAL A 522 11.84 28.20 -19.74
C VAL A 522 11.34 27.85 -18.33
N LEU A 523 11.39 26.58 -17.92
CA LEU A 523 10.80 26.13 -16.67
C LEU A 523 11.40 26.78 -15.42
N PRO A 524 12.72 27.09 -15.33
CA PRO A 524 13.25 27.81 -14.17
C PRO A 524 12.58 29.17 -13.93
N LYS A 525 12.20 29.87 -15.01
CA LYS A 525 11.45 31.11 -14.90
C LYS A 525 10.00 30.82 -14.50
N THR A 526 9.34 29.92 -15.22
CA THR A 526 7.93 29.56 -14.99
C THR A 526 7.68 29.04 -13.58
N MET A 527 8.53 28.18 -13.06
CA MET A 527 8.39 27.57 -11.73
C MET A 527 8.68 28.57 -10.60
N ARG A 528 9.51 29.59 -10.87
CA ARG A 528 9.66 30.73 -9.96
C ARG A 528 8.37 31.55 -9.90
N GLU A 529 7.77 31.85 -11.06
CA GLU A 529 6.46 32.52 -11.13
C GLU A 529 5.36 31.67 -10.46
N MET A 530 5.43 30.34 -10.54
CA MET A 530 4.50 29.44 -9.84
C MET A 530 4.57 29.55 -8.32
N VAL A 531 5.75 29.80 -7.72
CA VAL A 531 5.85 30.09 -6.27
C VAL A 531 5.02 31.32 -5.89
N GLU A 532 5.05 32.36 -6.73
CA GLU A 532 4.29 33.60 -6.50
C GLU A 532 2.77 33.39 -6.64
N MET A 533 2.35 32.38 -7.41
CA MET A 533 0.94 32.01 -7.59
C MET A 533 0.39 31.13 -6.47
N MET A 534 1.24 30.49 -5.67
CA MET A 534 0.78 29.64 -4.57
C MET A 534 0.15 30.47 -3.46
N GLY A 535 -0.86 29.89 -2.81
CA GLY A 535 -1.47 30.43 -1.59
C GLY A 535 -0.45 30.68 -0.47
N LYS A 536 -0.90 31.24 0.65
CA LYS A 536 -0.03 31.53 1.80
C LYS A 536 0.15 30.31 2.69
N GLU A 537 1.32 30.19 3.33
CA GLU A 537 1.58 29.14 4.32
C GLU A 537 0.58 29.24 5.49
N VAL A 538 -0.16 28.17 5.77
CA VAL A 538 -1.14 28.13 6.87
C VAL A 538 -0.43 27.68 8.15
N GLY A 539 -0.34 28.56 9.16
CA GLY A 539 0.07 28.16 10.52
C GLY A 539 1.20 28.94 11.18
N ARG A 540 1.81 29.93 10.54
CA ARG A 540 2.71 30.91 11.20
C ARG A 540 2.04 32.27 11.27
N GLU A 541 1.48 32.60 12.43
CA GLU A 541 0.99 33.95 12.70
C GLU A 541 2.16 34.94 12.59
N GLY A 542 2.17 35.76 11.52
CA GLY A 542 3.08 36.89 11.36
C GLY A 542 4.21 36.74 10.33
N GLU A 543 4.37 35.60 9.65
CA GLU A 543 5.32 35.45 8.54
C GLU A 543 4.58 35.41 7.19
N GLU A 544 4.78 36.44 6.36
CA GLU A 544 4.29 36.46 4.97
C GLU A 544 5.20 35.59 4.10
N GLY A 545 4.78 34.37 3.78
CA GLY A 545 5.50 33.47 2.89
C GLY A 545 4.57 32.70 1.95
N SER A 546 5.05 32.41 0.74
CA SER A 546 4.38 31.49 -0.18
C SER A 546 4.30 30.10 0.45
N ALA A 547 3.21 29.38 0.20
CA ALA A 547 3.05 27.98 0.57
C ALA A 547 3.98 27.04 -0.23
N ALA A 548 4.81 27.56 -1.13
CA ALA A 548 5.86 26.81 -1.80
C ALA A 548 7.21 27.52 -1.80
N GLU A 549 8.29 26.74 -1.89
CA GLU A 549 9.65 27.23 -2.09
C GLU A 549 10.17 26.94 -3.49
N PHE A 550 11.12 27.75 -3.96
CA PHE A 550 11.79 27.56 -5.23
C PHE A 550 13.18 26.93 -5.02
N LEU A 551 13.38 25.73 -5.55
CA LEU A 551 14.64 24.97 -5.45
C LEU A 551 15.25 24.79 -6.84
N VAL A 552 16.57 24.88 -6.95
CA VAL A 552 17.27 24.78 -8.24
C VAL A 552 18.37 23.75 -8.15
N VAL A 553 18.41 22.85 -9.14
CA VAL A 553 19.51 21.90 -9.35
C VAL A 553 20.39 22.44 -10.46
N GLU A 554 21.59 22.89 -10.09
CA GLU A 554 22.53 23.49 -11.02
C GLU A 554 23.14 22.47 -11.98
N GLY A 555 23.17 22.81 -13.27
CA GLY A 555 23.74 21.98 -14.33
C GLY A 555 22.85 20.80 -14.73
N ALA A 556 21.55 20.85 -14.44
CA ALA A 556 20.58 19.83 -14.84
C ALA A 556 19.55 20.38 -15.83
N GLY A 557 19.10 19.52 -16.74
CA GLY A 557 17.97 19.73 -17.62
C GLY A 557 16.67 19.22 -16.98
N HIS A 558 15.81 18.61 -17.81
CA HIS A 558 14.44 18.21 -17.46
C HIS A 558 14.36 17.06 -16.45
N LEU A 559 15.46 16.33 -16.22
CA LEU A 559 15.51 15.16 -15.34
C LEU A 559 16.59 15.33 -14.27
N PRO A 560 16.45 16.30 -13.35
CA PRO A 560 17.50 16.62 -12.39
C PRO A 560 17.83 15.47 -11.43
N MET A 561 16.86 14.63 -11.08
CA MET A 561 17.07 13.43 -10.27
C MET A 561 17.93 12.36 -10.98
N VAL A 562 18.06 12.44 -12.30
CA VAL A 562 18.91 11.54 -13.10
C VAL A 562 20.25 12.20 -13.36
N GLU A 563 20.28 13.47 -13.75
CA GLU A 563 21.52 14.15 -14.14
C GLU A 563 22.41 14.50 -12.94
N ARG A 564 21.80 14.89 -11.82
CA ARG A 564 22.49 15.38 -10.62
C ARG A 564 21.86 14.78 -9.35
N PRO A 565 21.85 13.43 -9.20
CA PRO A 565 21.13 12.76 -8.12
C PRO A 565 21.60 13.20 -6.72
N GLU A 566 22.88 13.50 -6.53
CA GLU A 566 23.43 13.99 -5.26
C GLU A 566 22.88 15.37 -4.91
N ARG A 567 22.91 16.30 -5.86
CA ARG A 567 22.38 17.66 -5.63
C ARG A 567 20.87 17.65 -5.44
N PHE A 568 20.18 16.81 -6.19
CA PHE A 568 18.74 16.60 -6.05
C PHE A 568 18.41 16.02 -4.66
N GLU A 569 19.16 15.02 -4.21
CA GLU A 569 19.04 14.42 -2.88
C GLU A 569 19.23 15.44 -1.76
N GLU A 570 20.30 16.24 -1.80
CA GLU A 570 20.59 17.25 -0.78
C GLU A 570 19.40 18.20 -0.57
N LEU A 571 18.87 18.72 -1.69
CA LEU A 571 17.76 19.68 -1.68
C LEU A 571 16.46 19.04 -1.18
N VAL A 572 16.17 17.80 -1.61
CA VAL A 572 15.00 17.06 -1.14
C VAL A 572 15.11 16.78 0.36
N SER A 573 16.25 16.27 0.82
CA SER A 573 16.50 15.95 2.24
C SER A 573 16.46 17.20 3.13
N GLU A 574 17.01 18.32 2.67
CA GLU A 574 16.91 19.61 3.38
C GLU A 574 15.47 20.12 3.47
N PHE A 575 14.70 20.01 2.38
CA PHE A 575 13.30 20.42 2.36
C PHE A 575 12.42 19.54 3.25
N LEU A 576 12.56 18.21 3.16
CA LEU A 576 11.80 17.27 3.97
C LEU A 576 12.06 17.42 5.48
N ARG A 577 13.27 17.78 5.90
CA ARG A 577 13.58 18.04 7.32
C ARG A 577 12.89 19.28 7.89
N ARG A 578 12.42 20.19 7.03
CA ARG A 578 11.78 21.46 7.43
C ARG A 578 10.26 21.39 7.41
N CYS A 579 9.69 20.32 6.85
CA CYS A 579 8.26 20.03 6.80
C CYS A 579 7.89 19.03 7.90
#